data_AF-A0A6I6DZM0-F1
#
_entry.id   AF-A0A6I6DZM0-F1
#
_cell.length_a   1.000
_cell.length_b   1.000
_cell.length_c   1.000
_cell.angle_alpha   90.00
_cell.angle_beta   90.00
_cell.angle_gamma   90.00
#
_symmetry.space_group_name_H-M   'P 1'
#
loop_
_entity.id
_entity.type
_entity.pdbx_description
1 polymer ?
#
loop_
_entity_poly.entity_id
_entity_poly.type
_entity_poly.pdbx_seq_one_letter_code
_entity_poly.pdbx_strand_id
1 'polypeptide(L)'
;MRRPVLVPLLAVGLLSALAGCAQASHVAADALGVPVEEICATADDAYGQYRQTVDQVGVTQEQLGVARDSLVQTLDDLADDVGGQVGELIRTQSAGLAGISDLSAPESIAAIEQAKAALSAVCE
;
A
#
# COMPACT_ATOMS: atom_id res chain seq x y z
N MET A 1 27.20 -19.35 44.60
CA MET A 1 26.56 -18.01 44.64
C MET A 1 26.44 -17.53 43.19
N ARG A 2 25.23 -17.48 42.64
CA ARG A 2 24.98 -17.11 41.23
C ARG A 2 24.65 -15.62 41.14
N ARG A 3 25.43 -14.85 40.39
CA ARG A 3 25.18 -13.43 40.08
C ARG A 3 24.22 -13.33 38.89
N PRO A 4 23.11 -12.57 38.98
CA PRO A 4 22.41 -12.10 37.79
C PRO A 4 23.08 -10.81 37.28
N VAL A 5 23.52 -10.83 36.02
CA VAL A 5 23.99 -9.64 35.29
C VAL A 5 22.75 -8.95 34.72
N LEU A 6 22.40 -7.80 35.30
CA LEU A 6 21.44 -6.84 34.75
C LEU A 6 22.11 -6.15 33.55
N VAL A 7 21.68 -6.51 32.34
CA VAL A 7 21.99 -5.77 31.12
C VAL A 7 20.98 -4.62 31.02
N PRO A 8 21.42 -3.35 30.84
CA PRO A 8 20.51 -2.22 30.83
C PRO A 8 19.80 -2.13 29.48
N LEU A 9 18.50 -2.37 29.48
CA LEU A 9 17.58 -2.08 28.36
C LEU A 9 17.28 -0.57 28.31
N LEU A 10 18.29 0.24 27.99
CA LEU A 10 18.14 1.67 27.71
C LEU A 10 18.46 1.95 26.24
N ALA A 11 17.60 1.45 25.33
CA ALA A 11 17.67 1.80 23.91
C ALA A 11 16.35 1.65 23.13
N VAL A 12 15.22 1.35 23.79
CA VAL A 12 13.91 1.16 23.14
C VAL A 12 12.98 2.37 23.34
N GLY A 13 13.55 3.54 23.67
CA GLY A 13 12.78 4.75 23.99
C GLY A 13 12.71 5.81 22.88
N LEU A 14 13.48 5.68 21.80
CA LEU A 14 13.64 6.74 20.79
C LEU A 14 13.05 6.42 19.41
N LEU A 15 12.58 5.19 19.18
CA LEU A 15 11.82 4.83 17.98
C LEU A 15 10.30 5.06 18.14
N SER A 16 9.82 5.24 19.38
CA SER A 16 8.41 5.48 19.68
C SER A 16 7.95 6.92 19.43
N ALA A 17 8.87 7.84 19.08
CA ALA A 17 8.56 9.26 18.88
C ALA A 17 8.10 9.60 17.45
N LEU A 18 8.21 8.68 16.49
CA LEU A 18 7.61 8.85 15.15
C LEU A 18 6.26 8.13 14.97
N ALA A 19 5.85 7.29 15.92
CA ALA A 19 4.52 6.68 15.95
C ALA A 19 3.40 7.65 16.43
N GLY A 20 3.78 8.86 16.87
CA GLY A 20 2.86 9.86 17.43
C GLY A 20 2.00 10.62 16.42
N CYS A 21 2.24 10.44 15.12
CA CYS A 21 1.46 11.09 14.06
C CYS A 21 0.47 10.14 13.36
N ALA A 22 0.68 8.82 13.42
CA ALA A 22 -0.21 7.81 12.83
C ALA A 22 -1.54 7.63 13.58
N GLN A 23 -1.56 8.01 14.86
CA GLN A 23 -2.74 7.84 15.71
C GLN A 23 -3.89 8.79 15.33
N ALA A 24 -3.60 9.92 14.69
CA ALA A 24 -4.63 10.87 14.29
C ALA A 24 -5.40 10.42 13.04
N SER A 25 -4.72 9.77 12.09
CA SER A 25 -5.32 9.20 10.88
C SER A 25 -6.20 7.99 11.19
N HIS A 26 -5.71 7.06 12.02
CA HIS A 26 -6.48 5.89 12.45
C HIS A 26 -7.74 6.28 13.24
N VAL A 27 -7.65 7.26 14.16
CA VAL A 27 -8.81 7.70 14.95
C VAL A 27 -9.83 8.45 14.10
N ALA A 28 -9.40 9.19 13.07
CA ALA A 28 -10.31 9.88 12.17
C ALA A 28 -11.07 8.91 11.25
N ALA A 29 -10.46 7.82 10.82
CA ALA A 29 -11.10 6.82 9.96
C ALA A 29 -11.98 5.84 10.75
N ASP A 30 -11.56 5.43 11.94
CA ASP A 30 -12.36 4.59 12.87
C ASP A 30 -13.63 5.34 13.33
N ALA A 31 -13.54 6.66 13.55
CA ALA A 31 -14.69 7.51 13.86
C ALA A 31 -15.67 7.70 12.68
N LEU A 32 -15.25 7.40 11.44
CA LEU A 32 -16.06 7.48 10.22
C LEU A 32 -16.59 6.11 9.77
N GLY A 33 -16.28 5.03 10.49
CA GLY A 33 -16.72 3.67 10.16
C GLY A 33 -16.04 3.08 8.92
N VAL A 34 -14.88 3.63 8.53
CA VAL A 34 -14.11 3.18 7.36
C VAL A 34 -13.08 2.15 7.83
N PRO A 35 -13.18 0.87 7.43
CA PRO A 35 -12.29 -0.18 7.90
C PRO A 35 -10.91 -0.07 7.21
N VAL A 36 -10.05 0.84 7.70
CA VAL A 36 -8.72 1.10 7.12
C VAL A 36 -7.90 -0.18 6.96
N GLU A 37 -7.95 -1.08 7.94
CA GLU A 37 -7.27 -2.38 7.86
C GLU A 37 -7.76 -3.23 6.67
N GLU A 38 -9.07 -3.25 6.39
CA GLU A 38 -9.65 -3.98 5.26
C GLU A 38 -9.28 -3.34 3.92
N ILE A 39 -9.24 -2.01 3.88
CA ILE A 39 -8.82 -1.24 2.71
C ILE A 39 -7.36 -1.51 2.37
N CYS A 40 -6.51 -1.48 3.39
CA CYS A 40 -5.08 -1.72 3.25
C CYS A 40 -4.81 -3.18 2.86
N ALA A 41 -5.51 -4.14 3.45
CA ALA A 41 -5.42 -5.55 3.06
C ALA A 41 -5.84 -5.76 1.60
N THR A 42 -6.96 -5.16 1.18
CA THR A 42 -7.47 -5.26 -0.20
C THR A 42 -6.49 -4.67 -1.21
N ALA A 43 -5.93 -3.49 -0.91
CA ALA A 43 -4.93 -2.86 -1.75
C ALA A 43 -3.65 -3.72 -1.82
N ASP A 44 -3.16 -4.23 -0.68
CA ASP A 44 -1.97 -5.08 -0.64
C ASP A 44 -2.14 -6.37 -1.43
N ASP A 45 -3.32 -7.00 -1.33
CA ASP A 45 -3.68 -8.20 -2.09
C ASP A 45 -3.72 -7.90 -3.60
N ALA A 46 -4.32 -6.78 -4.01
CA ALA A 46 -4.37 -6.36 -5.40
C ALA A 46 -2.96 -6.14 -5.99
N TYR A 47 -2.10 -5.41 -5.29
CA TYR A 47 -0.70 -5.24 -5.69
C TYR A 47 0.07 -6.58 -5.69
N GLY A 48 -0.24 -7.47 -4.74
CA GLY A 48 0.34 -8.81 -4.68
C GLY A 48 0.01 -9.65 -5.92
N GLN A 49 -1.25 -9.63 -6.36
CA GLN A 49 -1.71 -10.33 -7.56
C GLN A 49 -1.06 -9.78 -8.84
N TYR A 50 -0.95 -8.45 -8.95
CA TYR A 50 -0.21 -7.82 -10.05
C TYR A 50 1.25 -8.29 -10.08
N ARG A 51 1.94 -8.25 -8.93
CA ARG A 51 3.36 -8.64 -8.85
C ARG A 51 3.59 -10.11 -9.18
N GLN A 52 2.69 -11.00 -8.75
CA GLN A 52 2.73 -12.41 -9.18
C GLN A 52 2.61 -12.59 -10.69
N THR A 53 1.92 -11.68 -11.39
CA THR A 53 1.82 -11.71 -12.86
C THR A 53 3.10 -11.19 -13.51
N VAL A 54 3.68 -10.11 -12.98
CA VAL A 54 4.94 -9.54 -13.47
C VAL A 54 6.12 -10.51 -13.31
N ASP A 55 6.18 -11.23 -12.19
CA ASP A 55 7.29 -12.14 -11.88
C ASP A 55 7.22 -13.46 -12.67
N GLN A 56 6.14 -13.71 -13.41
CA GLN A 56 6.01 -14.91 -14.24
C GLN A 56 6.93 -14.83 -15.47
N VAL A 57 7.78 -15.85 -15.62
CA VAL A 57 8.66 -15.98 -16.78
C VAL A 57 7.83 -16.12 -18.05
N GLY A 58 8.03 -15.21 -18.99
CA GLY A 58 7.35 -15.23 -20.30
C GLY A 58 5.99 -14.55 -20.32
N VAL A 59 5.66 -13.73 -19.31
CA VAL A 59 4.44 -12.89 -19.33
C VAL A 59 4.44 -11.97 -20.55
N THR A 60 3.29 -11.88 -21.23
CA THR A 60 3.14 -10.99 -22.39
C THR A 60 2.70 -9.59 -21.96
N GLN A 61 2.95 -8.57 -22.79
CA GLN A 61 2.43 -7.23 -22.56
C GLN A 61 0.90 -7.18 -22.43
N GLU A 62 0.19 -8.04 -23.15
CA GLU A 62 -1.27 -8.16 -23.04
C GLU A 62 -1.69 -8.69 -21.66
N GLN A 63 -0.99 -9.70 -21.13
CA GLN A 63 -1.24 -10.24 -19.80
C GLN A 63 -0.91 -9.22 -18.70
N LEU A 64 0.19 -8.47 -18.87
CA LEU A 64 0.52 -7.35 -17.98
C LEU A 64 -0.57 -6.26 -18.02
N GLY A 65 -1.08 -5.95 -19.22
CA GLY A 65 -2.20 -5.01 -19.40
C GLY A 65 -3.44 -5.44 -18.63
N VAL A 66 -3.84 -6.70 -18.77
CA VAL A 66 -4.98 -7.27 -18.02
C VAL A 66 -4.75 -7.21 -16.51
N ALA A 67 -3.54 -7.54 -16.04
CA ALA A 67 -3.21 -7.47 -14.61
C ALA A 67 -3.23 -6.04 -14.08
N ARG A 68 -2.70 -5.07 -14.85
CA ARG A 68 -2.79 -3.64 -14.52
C ARG A 68 -4.25 -3.19 -14.47
N ASP A 69 -5.05 -3.55 -15.46
CA ASP A 69 -6.46 -3.12 -15.52
C ASP A 69 -7.27 -3.70 -14.35
N SER A 70 -6.98 -4.94 -13.95
CA SER A 70 -7.58 -5.54 -12.75
C SER A 70 -7.14 -4.83 -11.47
N LEU A 71 -5.87 -4.40 -11.38
CA LEU A 71 -5.36 -3.61 -10.25
C LEU A 71 -6.04 -2.24 -10.19
N VAL A 72 -6.09 -1.53 -11.32
CA VAL A 72 -6.77 -0.23 -11.47
C VAL A 72 -8.22 -0.33 -11.06
N GLN A 73 -8.94 -1.33 -11.57
CA GLN A 73 -10.35 -1.54 -11.20
C GLN A 73 -10.52 -1.76 -9.70
N THR A 74 -9.69 -2.62 -9.10
CA THR A 74 -9.77 -2.87 -7.65
C THR A 74 -9.50 -1.59 -6.84
N LEU A 75 -8.56 -0.77 -7.27
CA LEU A 75 -8.25 0.51 -6.61
C LEU A 75 -9.36 1.54 -6.83
N ASP A 76 -10.01 1.57 -8.00
CA ASP A 76 -11.14 2.47 -8.26
C ASP A 76 -12.36 2.08 -7.42
N ASP A 77 -12.70 0.80 -7.35
CA ASP A 77 -13.77 0.28 -6.49
C ASP A 77 -13.48 0.61 -5.02
N LEU A 78 -12.23 0.42 -4.59
CA LEU A 78 -11.79 0.77 -3.24
C LEU A 78 -11.87 2.28 -2.98
N ALA A 79 -11.51 3.12 -3.96
CA ALA A 79 -11.60 4.57 -3.84
C ALA A 79 -13.05 5.04 -3.65
N ASP A 80 -14.00 4.38 -4.31
CA ASP A 80 -15.43 4.66 -4.21
C ASP A 80 -15.99 4.21 -2.85
N ASP A 81 -15.57 3.06 -2.34
CA ASP A 81 -15.98 2.55 -1.03
C ASP A 81 -15.45 3.39 0.13
N VAL A 82 -14.21 3.89 0.01
CA VAL A 82 -13.57 4.73 1.04
C VAL A 82 -14.07 6.17 1.01
N GLY A 83 -14.16 6.75 -0.19
CA GLY A 83 -14.51 8.14 -0.38
C GLY A 83 -13.55 9.14 0.31
N GLY A 84 -13.95 10.42 0.32
CA GLY A 84 -13.18 11.49 0.97
C GLY A 84 -11.76 11.67 0.41
N GLN A 85 -10.83 12.12 1.26
CA GLN A 85 -9.45 12.41 0.87
C GLN A 85 -8.63 11.14 0.57
N VAL A 86 -8.91 10.05 1.30
CA VAL A 86 -8.23 8.77 1.09
C VAL A 86 -8.67 8.14 -0.22
N GLY A 87 -9.98 8.10 -0.50
CA GLY A 87 -10.51 7.65 -1.79
C GLY A 87 -9.96 8.47 -2.96
N GLU A 88 -9.83 9.80 -2.82
CA GLU A 88 -9.25 10.64 -3.88
C GLU A 88 -7.76 10.35 -4.13
N LEU A 89 -7.00 10.05 -3.07
CA LEU A 89 -5.61 9.60 -3.22
C LEU A 89 -5.55 8.26 -3.98
N ILE A 90 -6.36 7.29 -3.58
CA ILE A 90 -6.42 5.97 -4.24
C ILE A 90 -6.78 6.13 -5.71
N ARG A 91 -7.79 6.96 -6.03
CA ARG A 91 -8.20 7.28 -7.40
C ARG A 91 -7.09 7.95 -8.21
N THR A 92 -6.35 8.87 -7.59
CA THR A 92 -5.20 9.53 -8.24
C THR A 92 -4.11 8.52 -8.59
N GLN A 93 -3.81 7.59 -7.67
CA GLN A 93 -2.85 6.53 -7.93
C GLN A 93 -3.34 5.59 -9.02
N SER A 94 -4.58 5.11 -8.94
CA SER A 94 -5.23 4.26 -9.95
C SER A 94 -5.17 4.87 -11.35
N ALA A 95 -5.54 6.15 -11.50
CA ALA A 95 -5.47 6.87 -12.76
C ALA A 95 -4.03 6.98 -13.31
N GLY A 96 -3.04 7.14 -12.42
CA GLY A 96 -1.62 7.11 -12.77
C GLY A 96 -1.19 5.76 -13.34
N LEU A 97 -1.67 4.65 -12.76
CA LEU A 97 -1.39 3.30 -13.24
C LEU A 97 -2.05 3.05 -14.61
N ALA A 98 -3.31 3.46 -14.78
CA ALA A 98 -4.06 3.30 -16.03
C ALA A 98 -3.37 3.97 -17.24
N GLY A 99 -2.61 5.05 -16.99
CA GLY A 99 -1.84 5.76 -18.03
C GLY A 99 -0.56 5.06 -18.49
N ILE A 100 -0.11 4.02 -17.79
CA ILE A 100 1.15 3.32 -18.10
C ILE A 100 0.98 2.45 -19.34
N SER A 101 1.74 2.74 -20.39
CA SER A 101 1.64 2.07 -21.69
C SER A 101 2.60 0.90 -21.86
N ASP A 102 3.83 1.01 -21.34
CA ASP A 102 4.82 -0.07 -21.36
C ASP A 102 5.00 -0.66 -19.97
N LEU A 103 4.27 -1.74 -19.67
CA LEU A 103 4.24 -2.31 -18.32
C LEU A 103 5.45 -3.20 -18.00
N SER A 104 6.25 -3.53 -19.02
CA SER A 104 7.48 -4.31 -18.84
C SER A 104 8.68 -3.45 -18.49
N ALA A 105 8.57 -2.14 -18.69
CA ALA A 105 9.65 -1.22 -18.44
C ALA A 105 9.95 -1.10 -16.93
N PRO A 106 11.22 -1.06 -16.52
CA PRO A 106 11.60 -0.95 -15.11
C PRO A 106 11.04 0.32 -14.45
N GLU A 107 10.91 1.42 -15.21
CA GLU A 107 10.29 2.65 -14.74
C GLU A 107 8.79 2.48 -14.41
N SER A 108 8.09 1.65 -15.18
CA SER A 108 6.67 1.37 -14.99
C SER A 108 6.44 0.51 -13.76
N ILE A 109 7.28 -0.51 -13.57
CA ILE A 109 7.28 -1.33 -12.35
C ILE A 109 7.57 -0.43 -11.14
N ALA A 110 8.55 0.47 -11.23
CA ALA A 110 8.87 1.41 -10.17
C ALA A 110 7.70 2.38 -9.85
N ALA A 111 6.97 2.84 -10.88
CA ALA A 111 5.79 3.69 -10.69
C ALA A 111 4.67 2.96 -9.93
N ILE A 112 4.46 1.68 -10.23
CA ILE A 112 3.47 0.84 -9.53
C ILE A 112 3.89 0.59 -8.08
N GLU A 113 5.16 0.31 -7.82
CA GLU A 113 5.68 0.17 -6.46
C GLU A 113 5.61 1.48 -5.66
N GLN A 114 5.85 2.63 -6.32
CA GLN A 114 5.69 3.93 -5.69
C GLN A 114 4.23 4.21 -5.33
N ALA A 115 3.29 3.80 -6.19
CA ALA A 115 1.87 3.91 -5.91
C ALA A 115 1.45 3.04 -4.74
N LYS A 116 1.97 1.80 -4.66
CA LYS A 116 1.81 0.94 -3.49
C LYS A 116 2.34 1.63 -2.23
N ALA A 117 3.57 2.13 -2.25
CA ALA A 117 4.20 2.75 -1.09
C ALA A 117 3.44 3.99 -0.59
N ALA A 118 2.88 4.80 -1.49
CA ALA A 118 2.06 5.95 -1.12
C ALA A 118 0.77 5.53 -0.40
N LEU A 119 0.15 4.43 -0.84
CA LEU A 119 -1.02 3.83 -0.19
C LEU A 119 -0.65 3.20 1.16
N SER A 120 0.46 2.46 1.23
CA SER A 120 0.96 1.88 2.47
C SER A 120 1.28 2.94 3.53
N ALA A 121 1.75 4.13 3.13
CA ALA A 121 1.99 5.24 4.07
C ALA A 121 0.71 5.79 4.71
N VAL A 122 -0.47 5.54 4.12
CA VAL A 122 -1.77 5.87 4.73
C VAL A 122 -2.23 4.75 5.68
N CYS A 123 -1.70 3.54 5.49
CA CYS A 123 -1.98 2.35 6.28
C CYS A 123 -1.09 2.21 7.53
N GLU A 124 -0.12 3.10 7.74
CA GLU A 124 0.84 3.11 8.85
C GLU A 124 0.59 4.23 9.88
#